data_AF-A0A377FRW3-F1
#
_entry.id   AF-A0A377FRW3-F1
#
_cell.length_a   1.000
_cell.length_b   1.000
_cell.length_c   1.000
_cell.angle_alpha   90.00
_cell.angle_beta   90.00
_cell.angle_gamma   90.00
#
_symmetry.space_group_name_H-M   'P 1'
#
loop_
_entity.id
_entity.type
_entity.pdbx_description
1 polymer ?
#
loop_
_entity_poly.entity_id
_entity_poly.type
_entity_poly.pdbx_seq_one_letter_code
_entity_poly.pdbx_strand_id
1 'polypeptide(L)'
;MRRVPWLSVMLLSVTVSVHALSWAYAFVVLDGRLYEVMDVVVTEAELGDVVGEVKTMADDMTGRHYGDASNMYPIGTKYREVIGEPIEDVIAVEDGSEWKRAEYIRDAPFSLRNHIDTIVFTAIGVGLCIFIVSRIRRRR
;
A
#
# COMPACT_ATOMS: atom_id res chain seq x y z
N MET A 1 -6.29 -57.32 -26.42
CA MET A 1 -6.76 -55.96 -26.77
C MET A 1 -6.56 -55.06 -25.55
N ARG A 2 -5.49 -54.25 -25.54
CA ARG A 2 -5.11 -53.37 -24.43
C ARG A 2 -6.03 -52.14 -24.44
N ARG A 3 -6.96 -52.06 -23.48
CA ARG A 3 -7.87 -50.91 -23.35
C ARG A 3 -7.14 -49.74 -22.67
N VAL A 4 -6.48 -48.93 -23.49
CA VAL A 4 -6.65 -47.48 -23.57
C VAL A 4 -6.86 -46.76 -22.21
N PRO A 5 -5.81 -46.22 -21.57
CA PRO A 5 -5.91 -45.42 -20.35
C PRO A 5 -6.30 -43.96 -20.67
N TRP A 6 -7.32 -43.75 -21.51
CA TRP A 6 -7.61 -42.41 -22.05
C TRP A 6 -8.42 -41.53 -21.11
N LEU A 7 -9.18 -42.11 -20.16
CA LEU A 7 -9.85 -41.32 -19.13
C LEU A 7 -8.85 -40.61 -18.20
N SER A 8 -7.70 -41.24 -17.91
CA SER A 8 -6.66 -40.65 -17.06
C SER A 8 -5.94 -39.47 -17.73
N VAL A 9 -5.85 -39.47 -19.07
CA VAL A 9 -5.27 -38.36 -19.84
C VAL A 9 -6.25 -37.18 -19.92
N MET A 10 -7.56 -37.44 -19.99
CA MET A 10 -8.57 -36.38 -20.06
C MET A 10 -8.66 -35.55 -18.77
N LEU A 11 -8.43 -36.16 -17.61
CA LEU A 11 -8.44 -35.47 -16.31
C LEU A 11 -7.23 -34.55 -16.07
N LEU A 12 -6.14 -34.66 -16.85
CA LEU A 12 -4.97 -33.78 -16.73
C LEU A 12 -5.11 -32.45 -17.50
N SER A 13 -6.24 -32.21 -18.17
CA SER A 13 -6.46 -31.00 -18.98
C SER A 13 -7.07 -29.82 -18.21
N VAL A 14 -7.11 -29.87 -16.88
CA VAL A 14 -7.46 -28.70 -16.06
C VAL A 14 -6.28 -27.73 -16.09
N THR A 15 -6.27 -26.86 -17.11
CA THR A 15 -5.34 -25.75 -17.19
C THR A 15 -5.59 -24.86 -15.98
N VAL A 16 -4.60 -24.76 -15.08
CA VAL A 16 -4.62 -23.78 -14.01
C VAL A 16 -4.47 -22.42 -14.67
N SER A 17 -5.59 -21.73 -14.87
CA SER A 17 -5.58 -20.37 -15.39
C SER A 17 -4.91 -19.46 -14.35
N VAL A 18 -3.68 -19.04 -14.64
CA VAL A 18 -2.98 -17.99 -13.89
C VAL A 18 -3.73 -16.68 -14.18
N HIS A 19 -4.62 -16.30 -13.28
CA HIS A 19 -5.31 -15.02 -13.36
C HIS A 19 -4.43 -13.97 -12.68
N ALA A 20 -3.56 -13.32 -13.44
CA ALA A 20 -3.05 -12.02 -13.04
C ALA A 20 -4.16 -11.01 -13.31
N LEU A 21 -4.79 -10.45 -12.26
CA LEU A 21 -5.62 -9.27 -12.46
C LEU A 21 -4.67 -8.12 -12.77
N SER A 22 -4.61 -7.71 -14.03
CA SER A 22 -3.95 -6.43 -14.36
C SER A 22 -4.83 -5.31 -13.80
N TRP A 23 -4.29 -4.55 -12.86
CA TRP A 23 -4.92 -3.31 -12.43
C TRP A 23 -5.23 -2.42 -13.63
N ALA A 24 -6.40 -1.78 -13.61
CA ALA A 24 -6.79 -0.90 -14.72
C ALA A 24 -5.93 0.37 -14.81
N TYR A 25 -5.27 0.75 -13.71
CA TYR A 25 -4.37 1.88 -13.59
C TYR A 25 -3.28 1.62 -12.53
N ALA A 26 -2.17 2.35 -12.61
CA ALA A 26 -1.12 2.34 -11.60
C ALA A 26 -1.49 3.28 -10.45
N PHE A 27 -1.25 2.88 -9.21
CA PHE A 27 -1.53 3.71 -8.04
C PHE A 27 -0.46 3.60 -6.97
N VAL A 28 -0.43 4.64 -6.14
CA VAL A 28 0.34 4.71 -4.91
C VAL A 28 -0.55 5.21 -3.78
N VAL A 29 -0.19 4.87 -2.55
CA VAL A 29 -0.85 5.35 -1.33
C VAL A 29 0.16 6.10 -0.48
N LEU A 30 -0.25 7.25 0.03
CA LEU A 30 0.50 8.06 0.98
C LEU A 30 -0.46 8.52 2.09
N ASP A 31 -0.15 8.19 3.35
CA ASP A 31 -0.92 8.61 4.53
C ASP A 31 -2.43 8.33 4.41
N GLY A 32 -2.77 7.17 3.83
CA GLY A 32 -4.16 6.74 3.67
C GLY A 32 -4.90 7.39 2.50
N ARG A 33 -4.23 8.18 1.65
CA ARG A 33 -4.77 8.70 0.40
C ARG A 33 -4.25 7.89 -0.78
N LEU A 34 -5.13 7.51 -1.70
CA LEU A 34 -4.79 6.77 -2.92
C LEU A 34 -4.74 7.73 -4.10
N TYR A 35 -3.60 7.71 -4.78
CA TYR A 35 -3.31 8.53 -5.95
C TYR A 35 -3.16 7.62 -7.17
N GLU A 36 -3.78 7.97 -8.29
CA GLU A 36 -3.52 7.33 -9.58
C GLU A 36 -2.31 7.99 -10.24
N VAL A 37 -1.37 7.17 -10.71
CA VAL A 37 -0.20 7.66 -11.42
C VAL A 37 -0.54 7.86 -12.89
N MET A 38 -0.47 9.11 -13.32
CA MET A 38 -0.75 9.56 -14.67
C MET A 38 0.47 9.35 -15.57
N ASP A 39 0.25 9.21 -16.88
CA ASP A 39 1.32 9.28 -17.87
C ASP A 39 1.69 10.74 -18.20
N VAL A 40 1.99 11.51 -17.15
CA VAL A 40 2.39 12.92 -17.23
C VAL A 40 3.67 13.08 -16.46
N VAL A 41 4.71 13.58 -17.13
CA VAL A 41 6.03 13.81 -16.51
C VAL A 41 6.03 15.12 -15.73
N VAL A 42 6.53 15.08 -14.50
CA VAL A 42 6.83 16.25 -13.67
C VAL A 42 8.31 16.57 -13.82
N THR A 43 8.64 17.80 -14.15
CA THR A 43 10.04 18.21 -14.36
C THR A 43 10.75 18.49 -13.05
N GLU A 44 12.08 18.38 -13.00
CA GLU A 44 12.86 18.69 -11.79
C GLU A 44 12.65 20.11 -11.24
N ALA A 45 12.28 21.07 -12.10
CA ALA A 45 11.98 22.44 -11.67
C ALA A 45 10.65 22.57 -10.91
N GLU A 46 9.76 21.59 -11.06
CA GLU A 46 8.45 21.52 -10.42
C GLU A 46 8.46 20.63 -9.17
N LEU A 47 9.58 19.96 -8.86
CA LEU A 47 9.67 19.03 -7.74
C LEU A 47 10.13 19.72 -6.45
N GLY A 48 9.37 19.51 -5.37
CA GLY A 48 9.72 19.93 -4.01
C GLY A 48 10.42 18.85 -3.20
N ASP A 49 10.19 18.84 -1.89
CA ASP A 49 10.84 17.91 -0.96
C ASP A 49 10.31 16.47 -1.10
N VAL A 50 11.07 15.51 -0.58
CA VAL A 50 10.61 14.11 -0.45
C VAL A 50 9.63 14.01 0.70
N VAL A 51 8.43 13.49 0.43
CA VAL A 51 7.32 13.41 1.40
C VAL A 51 6.97 11.98 1.82
N GLY A 52 7.49 10.99 1.10
CA GLY A 52 7.25 9.59 1.44
C GLY A 52 7.92 8.63 0.46
N GLU A 53 7.59 7.37 0.63
CA GLU A 53 8.03 6.28 -0.24
C GLU A 53 7.07 5.10 -0.15
N VAL A 54 7.11 4.21 -1.14
CA VAL A 54 6.41 2.92 -1.09
C VAL A 54 7.00 2.07 0.01
N LYS A 55 6.18 1.64 0.97
CA LYS A 55 6.55 0.76 2.09
C LYS A 55 5.99 -0.66 1.94
N THR A 56 4.91 -0.82 1.19
CA THR A 56 4.23 -2.10 1.00
C THR A 56 3.73 -2.28 -0.43
N MET A 57 3.36 -3.51 -0.78
CA MET A 57 2.74 -3.82 -2.07
C MET A 57 1.27 -4.20 -1.88
N ALA A 58 0.45 -3.85 -2.86
CA ALA A 58 -0.90 -4.39 -2.99
C ALA A 58 -0.84 -5.85 -3.41
N ASP A 59 -1.82 -6.63 -2.96
CA ASP A 59 -2.00 -8.02 -3.37
C ASP A 59 -2.62 -8.07 -4.77
N ASP A 60 -1.89 -8.64 -5.74
CA ASP A 60 -2.29 -8.66 -7.16
C ASP A 60 -3.60 -9.40 -7.43
N MET A 61 -4.01 -10.34 -6.56
CA MET A 61 -5.22 -11.13 -6.76
C MET A 61 -6.45 -10.47 -6.12
N THR A 62 -6.28 -9.86 -4.95
CA THR A 62 -7.39 -9.38 -4.12
C THR A 62 -7.50 -7.86 -4.07
N GLY A 63 -6.45 -7.17 -4.48
CA GLY A 63 -6.32 -5.72 -4.41
C GLY A 63 -6.09 -5.15 -3.02
N ARG A 64 -5.93 -6.02 -2.02
CA ARG A 64 -5.78 -5.61 -0.63
C ARG A 64 -4.39 -5.01 -0.39
N HIS A 65 -4.35 -3.90 0.34
CA HIS A 65 -3.12 -3.20 0.70
C HIS A 65 -3.26 -2.54 2.08
N TYR A 66 -2.14 -2.07 2.63
CA TYR A 66 -2.05 -1.37 3.91
C TYR A 66 -0.78 -0.52 3.93
N GLY A 67 -0.73 0.55 4.73
CA GLY A 67 0.36 1.52 4.75
C GLY A 67 0.49 2.27 3.41
N ASP A 68 1.66 2.89 3.23
CA ASP A 68 2.03 3.54 1.97
C ASP A 68 2.35 2.46 0.94
N ALA A 69 1.38 2.11 0.11
CA ALA A 69 1.39 0.96 -0.77
C ALA A 69 1.50 1.36 -2.24
N SER A 70 1.97 0.44 -3.09
CA SER A 70 1.75 0.52 -4.53
C SER A 70 1.32 -0.82 -5.12
N ASN A 71 0.64 -0.79 -6.26
CA ASN A 71 0.38 -1.99 -7.06
C ASN A 71 1.43 -2.27 -8.13
N MET A 72 2.28 -1.31 -8.48
CA MET A 72 3.18 -1.39 -9.62
C MET A 72 4.60 -0.94 -9.27
N TYR A 73 4.75 0.04 -8.38
CA TYR A 73 6.02 0.63 -8.03
C TYR A 73 6.70 -0.14 -6.90
N PRO A 74 8.00 -0.45 -7.01
CA PRO A 74 8.71 -1.23 -5.99
C PRO A 74 8.80 -0.50 -4.65
N ILE A 75 8.96 -1.27 -3.57
CA ILE A 75 9.25 -0.73 -2.24
C ILE A 75 10.51 0.15 -2.30
N GLY A 76 10.43 1.33 -1.68
CA GLY A 76 11.46 2.37 -1.70
C GLY A 76 11.30 3.39 -2.83
N THR A 77 10.32 3.24 -3.73
CA THR A 77 9.99 4.27 -4.73
C THR A 77 9.57 5.54 -4.01
N LYS A 78 10.24 6.66 -4.29
CA LYS A 78 10.02 7.92 -3.58
C LYS A 78 8.81 8.69 -4.08
N TYR A 79 8.24 9.47 -3.17
CA TYR A 79 7.24 10.50 -3.46
C TYR A 79 7.82 11.88 -3.15
N ARG A 80 7.58 12.84 -4.04
CA ARG A 80 7.96 14.25 -3.85
C ARG A 80 6.76 15.16 -4.00
N GLU A 81 6.86 16.35 -3.41
CA GLU A 81 5.89 17.43 -3.65
C GLU A 81 5.94 17.89 -5.11
N VAL A 82 4.79 18.35 -5.60
CA VAL A 82 4.73 19.19 -6.80
C VAL A 82 4.58 20.64 -6.33
N ILE A 83 5.54 21.49 -6.67
CA ILE A 83 5.62 22.86 -6.18
C ILE A 83 4.35 23.64 -6.55
N GLY A 84 3.72 24.24 -5.55
CA GLY A 84 2.50 25.03 -5.72
C GLY A 84 1.21 24.21 -5.66
N GLU A 85 1.30 22.89 -5.47
CA GLU A 85 0.15 22.01 -5.30
C GLU A 85 0.20 21.31 -3.94
N PRO A 86 -0.95 21.16 -3.25
CA PRO A 86 -1.00 20.49 -1.96
C PRO A 86 -0.75 18.98 -2.13
N ILE A 87 0.02 18.40 -1.21
CA ILE A 87 0.33 16.96 -1.21
C ILE A 87 -0.93 16.10 -1.10
N GLU A 88 -2.01 16.66 -0.54
CA GLU A 88 -3.30 16.01 -0.39
C GLU A 88 -3.98 15.73 -1.73
N ASP A 89 -3.70 16.55 -2.74
CA ASP A 89 -4.31 16.44 -4.07
C ASP A 89 -3.33 15.83 -5.08
N VAL A 90 -2.03 16.15 -4.98
CA VAL A 90 -1.04 15.81 -6.00
C VAL A 90 0.33 15.49 -5.40
N ILE A 91 0.96 14.44 -5.90
CA ILE A 91 2.36 14.10 -5.62
C ILE A 91 3.09 13.71 -6.92
N ALA A 92 4.41 13.75 -6.89
CA ALA A 92 5.26 13.17 -7.92
C ALA A 92 5.82 11.82 -7.45
N VAL A 93 5.75 10.81 -8.31
CA VAL A 93 6.22 9.43 -8.05
C VAL A 93 7.45 9.15 -8.90
N GLU A 94 8.50 8.62 -8.29
CA GLU A 94 9.72 8.20 -8.99
C GLU A 94 9.42 7.06 -9.98
N ASP A 95 9.84 7.22 -11.23
CA ASP A 95 9.68 6.22 -12.29
C ASP A 95 10.94 6.13 -13.15
N GLY A 96 11.88 5.28 -12.71
CA GLY A 96 13.18 5.13 -13.36
C GLY A 96 14.02 6.40 -13.28
N SER A 97 14.19 7.10 -14.41
CA SER A 97 14.90 8.38 -14.49
C SER A 97 13.98 9.60 -14.53
N GLU A 98 12.67 9.39 -14.47
CA GLU A 98 11.66 10.42 -14.57
C GLU A 98 10.79 10.44 -13.30
N TRP A 99 9.95 11.47 -13.21
CA TRP A 99 8.94 11.61 -12.16
C TRP A 99 7.57 11.68 -12.83
N LYS A 100 6.64 10.84 -12.39
CA LYS A 100 5.27 10.83 -12.89
C LYS A 100 4.35 11.56 -11.92
N ARG A 101 3.43 12.34 -12.46
CA ARG A 101 2.38 12.98 -11.68
C ARG A 101 1.41 11.93 -11.16
N ALA A 102 1.02 12.03 -9.90
CA ALA A 102 -0.05 11.23 -9.34
C ALA A 102 -1.11 12.11 -8.67
N GLU A 103 -2.37 11.87 -8.99
CA GLU A 103 -3.50 12.68 -8.54
C GLU A 103 -4.39 11.89 -7.58
N TYR A 104 -4.83 12.56 -6.52
CA TYR A 104 -5.72 11.98 -5.53
C TYR A 104 -7.05 11.58 -6.17
N ILE A 105 -7.50 10.37 -5.85
CA ILE A 105 -8.81 9.88 -6.30
C ILE A 105 -9.74 9.62 -5.13
N ARG A 106 -9.20 9.03 -4.06
CA ARG A 106 -9.98 8.61 -2.90
C ARG A 106 -9.08 8.23 -1.74
N ASP A 107 -9.68 8.09 -0.57
CA ASP A 107 -9.01 7.48 0.57
C ASP A 107 -8.85 5.97 0.39
N ALA A 108 -7.72 5.46 0.87
CA ALA A 108 -7.46 4.03 0.95
C ALA A 108 -8.38 3.36 1.98
N PRO A 109 -8.83 2.12 1.76
CA PRO A 109 -9.67 1.40 2.71
C PRO A 109 -9.01 1.29 4.08
N PHE A 110 -9.81 1.42 5.14
CA PHE A 110 -9.31 1.27 6.51
C PHE A 110 -8.62 -0.09 6.70
N SER A 111 -7.41 -0.05 7.25
CA SER A 111 -6.67 -1.23 7.65
C SER A 111 -6.24 -1.13 9.11
N LEU A 112 -6.63 -2.13 9.91
CA LEU A 112 -6.18 -2.27 11.30
C LEU A 112 -4.65 -2.28 11.41
N ARG A 113 -3.96 -2.81 10.37
CA ARG A 113 -2.49 -2.84 10.35
C ARG A 113 -1.87 -1.46 10.42
N ASN A 114 -2.52 -0.44 9.83
CA ASN A 114 -2.01 0.94 9.86
C ASN A 114 -2.08 1.56 11.27
N HIS A 115 -2.85 0.95 12.18
CA HIS A 115 -3.16 1.52 13.50
C HIS A 115 -2.61 0.67 14.65
N ILE A 116 -1.84 -0.39 14.37
CA ILE A 116 -1.31 -1.28 15.40
C ILE A 116 -0.44 -0.51 16.40
N ASP A 117 0.43 0.38 15.92
CA ASP A 117 1.31 1.15 16.78
C ASP A 117 0.51 2.02 17.75
N THR A 118 -0.51 2.73 17.27
CA THR A 118 -1.42 3.53 18.10
C THR A 118 -2.10 2.68 19.16
N ILE A 119 -2.59 1.49 18.80
CA ILE A 119 -3.24 0.56 19.73
C ILE A 119 -2.26 0.09 20.80
N VAL A 120 -1.05 -0.31 20.41
CA VAL A 120 0.00 -0.80 21.31
C VAL A 120 0.43 0.30 22.29
N PHE A 121 0.73 1.51 21.81
CA PHE A 121 1.12 2.63 22.68
C PHE A 121 0.00 3.02 23.65
N THR A 122 -1.26 3.02 23.17
CA THR A 122 -2.42 3.29 24.03
C THR A 122 -2.57 2.23 25.12
N ALA A 123 -2.43 0.94 24.77
CA ALA A 123 -2.52 -0.15 25.73
C ALA A 123 -1.42 -0.09 26.80
N ILE A 124 -0.18 0.21 26.39
CA ILE A 124 0.95 0.40 27.31
C ILE A 124 0.68 1.57 28.26
N GLY A 125 0.22 2.71 27.73
CA GLY A 125 -0.12 3.89 28.54
C GLY A 125 -1.18 3.58 29.59
N VAL A 126 -2.28 2.95 29.19
CA VAL A 126 -3.35 2.52 30.10
C VAL A 126 -2.83 1.54 31.16
N GLY A 127 -2.02 0.56 30.75
CA GLY A 127 -1.38 -0.39 31.66
C GLY A 127 -0.49 0.29 32.72
N LEU A 128 0.32 1.26 32.32
CA LEU A 128 1.14 2.07 33.22
C LEU A 128 0.29 2.88 34.19
N CYS A 129 -0.79 3.51 33.73
CA CYS A 129 -1.72 4.25 34.59
C CYS A 129 -2.34 3.33 35.65
N ILE A 130 -2.84 2.14 35.26
CA ILE A 130 -3.41 1.15 36.17
C ILE A 130 -2.37 0.70 37.19
N PHE A 131 -1.14 0.40 36.74
CA PHE A 131 -0.04 0.00 37.62
C PHE A 131 0.26 1.07 38.66
N ILE A 132 0.43 2.33 38.26
CA ILE A 132 0.71 3.45 39.17
C ILE A 132 -0.42 3.62 40.19
N VAL A 133 -1.68 3.63 39.75
CA VAL A 133 -2.85 3.75 40.64
C VAL A 133 -2.91 2.61 41.65
N SER A 134 -2.66 1.37 41.21
CA SER A 134 -2.63 0.21 42.10
C SER A 134 -1.52 0.32 43.16
N ARG A 135 -0.35 0.85 42.78
CA ARG A 135 0.79 1.05 43.70
C ARG A 135 0.50 2.15 44.73
N ILE A 136 -0.17 3.23 44.34
CA ILE A 136 -0.60 4.29 45.26
C ILE A 136 -1.65 3.75 46.24
N ARG A 137 -2.65 3.00 45.76
CA ARG A 137 -3.69 2.40 46.61
C ARG A 137 -3.15 1.39 47.60
N ARG A 138 -2.09 0.65 47.26
CA ARG A 138 -1.47 -0.34 48.16
C ARG A 138 -0.52 0.30 49.20
N ARG A 139 -0.15 1.58 49.05
CA ARG A 139 0.69 2.33 50.00
C ARG A 139 -0.11 3.17 51.00
N ARG A 140 -1.41 3.40 50.74
CA ARG A 140 -2.38 3.93 51.71
C ARG A 140 -2.99 2.78 52.48
#